data_AF-A0A848RY46-F1
#
_entry.id   AF-A0A848RY46-F1
#
_cell.length_a   1.000
_cell.length_b   1.000
_cell.length_c   1.000
_cell.angle_alpha   90.00
_cell.angle_beta   90.00
_cell.angle_gamma   90.00
#
_symmetry.space_group_name_H-M   'P 1'
#
loop_
_entity.id
_entity.type
_entity.pdbx_description
1 polymer ?
#
loop_
_entity_poly.entity_id
_entity_poly.type
_entity_poly.pdbx_seq_one_letter_code
_entity_poly.pdbx_strand_id
1 'polypeptide(L)'
;MTSTNDRRTDLYGYLLTTGSREQILEAHVAAFRRLSADDRRALFLRLQDVSRTPAEHPQAGDADELARIATDIEFESPGRLSIILESPTASGDYSTLLDAVAHNIPRRIETLTAFREWSASVDDDWFD
;
A
#
# COMPACT_ATOMS: atom_id res chain seq x y z
N MET A 1 21.80 2.59 14.56
CA MET A 1 21.45 2.70 13.12
C MET A 1 20.05 2.13 13.00
N THR A 2 19.05 2.95 12.73
CA THR A 2 17.69 2.48 12.41
C THR A 2 17.77 1.73 11.09
N SER A 3 17.24 0.51 11.07
CA SER A 3 17.25 -0.31 9.86
C SER A 3 16.31 0.31 8.81
N THR A 4 16.55 0.07 7.53
CA THR A 4 15.69 0.58 6.44
C THR A 4 14.20 0.25 6.65
N ASN A 5 13.89 -0.90 7.26
CA ASN A 5 12.53 -1.28 7.65
C ASN A 5 11.92 -0.35 8.71
N ASP A 6 12.65 -0.03 9.79
CA ASP A 6 12.16 0.92 10.81
C ASP A 6 11.75 2.25 10.17
N ARG A 7 12.57 2.72 9.22
CA ARG A 7 12.30 3.98 8.51
C ARG A 7 11.05 3.93 7.63
N ARG A 8 10.75 2.77 7.03
CA ARG A 8 9.58 2.59 6.15
C ARG A 8 8.30 2.48 6.95
N THR A 9 8.35 1.75 8.06
CA THR A 9 7.23 1.65 9.01
C THR A 9 6.92 3.03 9.60
N ASP A 10 7.93 3.83 9.96
CA ASP A 10 7.75 5.21 10.43
C ASP A 10 7.06 6.11 9.39
N LEU A 11 7.50 6.04 8.13
CA LEU A 11 6.91 6.84 7.05
C LEU A 11 5.46 6.44 6.78
N TYR A 12 5.19 5.13 6.68
CA TYR A 12 3.84 4.63 6.48
C TYR A 12 2.91 5.00 7.65
N GLY A 13 3.37 4.85 8.90
CA GLY A 13 2.65 5.34 10.07
C GLY A 13 2.38 6.85 10.03
N TYR A 14 3.32 7.64 9.51
CA TYR A 14 3.09 9.07 9.29
C TYR A 14 1.99 9.33 8.25
N LEU A 15 1.97 8.61 7.12
CA LEU A 15 0.88 8.72 6.14
C LEU A 15 -0.47 8.34 6.75
N LEU A 16 -0.54 7.25 7.52
CA LEU A 16 -1.80 6.81 8.15
C LEU A 16 -2.35 7.83 9.15
N THR A 17 -1.47 8.62 9.79
CA THR A 17 -1.85 9.61 10.79
C THR A 17 -2.16 10.99 10.20
N THR A 18 -1.63 11.31 9.02
CA THR A 18 -1.72 12.66 8.44
C THR A 18 -2.45 12.72 7.09
N GLY A 19 -2.53 11.60 6.38
CA GLY A 19 -3.19 11.50 5.08
C GLY A 19 -4.71 11.40 5.20
N SER A 20 -5.41 11.93 4.19
CA SER A 20 -6.82 11.65 3.99
C SER A 20 -7.03 10.21 3.51
N ARG A 21 -8.28 9.72 3.58
CA ARG A 21 -8.64 8.40 3.05
C ARG A 21 -8.30 8.24 1.57
N GLU A 22 -8.52 9.29 0.79
CA GLU A 22 -8.22 9.31 -0.64
C GLU A 22 -6.71 9.22 -0.90
N GLN A 23 -5.89 9.94 -0.12
CA GLN A 23 -4.43 9.87 -0.23
C GLN A 23 -3.87 8.50 0.14
N ILE A 24 -4.41 7.88 1.18
CA ILE A 24 -4.03 6.52 1.58
C ILE A 24 -4.43 5.51 0.49
N LEU A 25 -5.63 5.66 -0.09
CA LEU A 25 -6.10 4.83 -1.19
C LEU A 25 -5.19 4.94 -2.41
N GLU A 26 -4.88 6.15 -2.86
CA GLU A 26 -3.99 6.38 -4.01
C GLU A 26 -2.59 5.80 -3.78
N ALA A 27 -2.04 5.91 -2.57
CA ALA A 27 -0.76 5.29 -2.23
C ALA A 27 -0.81 3.76 -2.32
N HIS A 28 -1.90 3.13 -1.86
CA HIS A 28 -2.11 1.70 -2.02
C HIS A 28 -2.27 1.29 -3.50
N VAL A 29 -3.04 2.04 -4.30
CA VAL A 29 -3.19 1.78 -5.75
C VAL A 29 -1.82 1.81 -6.44
N ALA A 30 -1.04 2.86 -6.20
CA ALA A 30 0.29 3.03 -6.80
C ALA A 30 1.27 1.92 -6.39
N ALA A 31 1.16 1.39 -5.17
CA ALA A 31 1.97 0.27 -4.72
C ALA A 31 1.50 -1.06 -5.35
N PHE A 32 0.19 -1.32 -5.38
CA PHE A 32 -0.35 -2.59 -5.85
C PHE A 32 -0.32 -2.74 -7.38
N ARG A 33 -0.31 -1.64 -8.14
CA ARG A 33 -0.08 -1.68 -9.60
C ARG A 33 1.28 -2.26 -9.96
N ARG A 34 2.29 -2.10 -9.11
CA ARG A 34 3.66 -2.60 -9.32
C ARG A 34 3.81 -4.10 -9.06
N LEU A 35 2.83 -4.72 -8.42
CA LEU A 35 2.85 -6.17 -8.17
C LEU A 35 2.65 -6.97 -9.46
N SER A 36 3.18 -8.18 -9.49
CA SER A 36 2.77 -9.16 -10.51
C SER A 36 1.31 -9.55 -10.29
N ALA A 37 0.67 -10.13 -11.32
CA ALA A 37 -0.70 -10.64 -11.18
C ALA A 37 -0.79 -11.74 -10.10
N ASP A 38 0.24 -12.57 -9.98
CA ASP A 38 0.34 -13.63 -8.96
C ASP A 38 0.47 -13.04 -7.55
N ASP A 39 1.29 -12.00 -7.38
CA ASP A 39 1.45 -11.33 -6.08
C ASP A 39 0.16 -10.58 -5.68
N ARG A 40 -0.51 -9.91 -6.63
CA ARG A 40 -1.83 -9.31 -6.38
C ARG A 40 -2.84 -10.35 -5.93
N ARG A 41 -2.78 -11.55 -6.50
CA ARG A 41 -3.67 -12.65 -6.15
C ARG A 41 -3.37 -13.25 -4.79
N ALA A 42 -2.11 -13.41 -4.44
CA ALA A 42 -1.71 -13.83 -3.11
C ALA A 42 -2.08 -12.79 -2.03
N LEU A 43 -1.86 -11.50 -2.32
CA LEU A 43 -2.27 -10.40 -1.44
C LEU A 43 -3.79 -10.36 -1.26
N PHE A 44 -4.55 -10.51 -2.34
CA PHE A 44 -6.01 -10.54 -2.30
C PHE A 44 -6.54 -11.60 -1.32
N LEU A 45 -6.06 -12.84 -1.44
CA LEU A 45 -6.45 -13.93 -0.54
C LEU A 45 -6.15 -13.61 0.92
N ARG A 46 -5.03 -12.95 1.19
CA ARG A 46 -4.62 -12.56 2.55
C ARG A 46 -5.48 -11.44 3.11
N LEU A 47 -5.82 -10.45 2.28
CA LEU A 47 -6.70 -9.35 2.67
C LEU A 47 -8.13 -9.84 2.90
N GLN A 48 -8.62 -10.79 2.10
CA GLN A 48 -9.96 -11.38 2.31
C GLN A 48 -10.11 -12.10 3.65
N ASP A 49 -9.05 -12.74 4.16
CA ASP A 49 -9.07 -13.45 5.45
C ASP A 49 -9.34 -12.50 6.65
N VAL A 50 -8.94 -11.23 6.50
CA VAL A 50 -8.99 -10.22 7.57
C VAL A 50 -9.99 -9.09 7.31
N SER A 51 -10.42 -8.92 6.06
CA SER A 51 -11.37 -7.91 5.63
C SER A 51 -12.78 -8.26 6.04
N ARG A 52 -13.54 -7.25 6.46
CA ARG A 52 -15.00 -7.34 6.62
C ARG A 52 -15.73 -6.84 5.38
N THR A 53 -15.04 -6.13 4.50
CA THR A 53 -15.55 -5.67 3.20
C THR A 53 -15.61 -6.85 2.24
N PRO A 54 -16.79 -7.19 1.69
CA PRO A 54 -16.91 -8.18 0.63
C PRO A 54 -16.15 -7.72 -0.61
N ALA A 55 -15.41 -8.61 -1.25
CA ALA A 55 -14.84 -8.31 -2.56
C ALA A 55 -15.96 -8.06 -3.58
N GLU A 56 -15.84 -6.98 -4.35
CA GLU A 56 -16.80 -6.60 -5.38
C GLU A 56 -16.61 -7.47 -6.63
N HIS A 57 -15.36 -7.87 -6.91
CA HIS A 57 -15.03 -8.80 -7.98
C HIS A 57 -14.24 -10.02 -7.45
N PRO A 58 -14.66 -11.25 -7.76
CA PRO A 58 -13.92 -12.46 -7.39
C PRO A 58 -12.62 -12.66 -8.20
N GLN A 59 -12.30 -11.74 -9.11
CA GLN A 59 -11.12 -11.80 -9.97
C GLN A 59 -9.97 -11.05 -9.31
N ALA A 60 -9.23 -11.81 -8.49
CA ALA A 60 -7.95 -11.41 -7.96
C ALA A 60 -7.04 -10.81 -9.03
N GLY A 61 -6.66 -9.54 -8.87
CA GLY A 61 -5.72 -8.88 -9.77
C GLY A 61 -5.99 -7.42 -10.07
N ASP A 62 -7.11 -6.84 -9.61
CA ASP A 62 -7.34 -5.40 -9.74
C ASP A 62 -6.66 -4.64 -8.58
N ALA A 63 -5.73 -3.74 -8.92
CA ALA A 63 -4.98 -2.97 -7.93
C ALA A 63 -5.88 -1.99 -7.16
N ASP A 64 -6.93 -1.47 -7.81
CA ASP A 64 -7.88 -0.54 -7.22
C ASP A 64 -8.78 -1.24 -6.18
N GLU A 65 -9.25 -2.45 -6.46
CA GLU A 65 -10.00 -3.27 -5.49
C GLU A 65 -9.15 -3.64 -4.26
N LEU A 66 -7.90 -4.09 -4.48
CA LEU A 66 -6.96 -4.36 -3.41
C LEU A 66 -6.74 -3.12 -2.53
N ALA A 67 -6.59 -1.96 -3.16
CA ALA A 67 -6.37 -0.69 -2.47
C ALA A 67 -7.56 -0.27 -1.63
N ARG A 68 -8.79 -0.48 -2.10
CA ARG A 68 -10.01 -0.22 -1.32
C ARG A 68 -10.08 -1.09 -0.07
N ILE A 69 -9.87 -2.40 -0.24
CA ILE A 69 -9.88 -3.35 0.89
C ILE A 69 -8.79 -3.00 1.90
N ALA A 70 -7.57 -2.74 1.44
CA ALA A 70 -6.45 -2.36 2.30
C ALA A 70 -6.72 -1.04 3.05
N THR A 71 -7.31 -0.05 2.37
CA THR A 71 -7.66 1.23 2.98
C THR A 71 -8.76 1.07 4.02
N ASP A 72 -9.78 0.24 3.78
CA ASP A 72 -10.81 -0.06 4.78
C ASP A 72 -10.23 -0.69 6.03
N ILE A 73 -9.34 -1.69 5.85
CA ILE A 73 -8.64 -2.35 6.97
C ILE A 73 -7.84 -1.33 7.79
N GLU A 74 -7.14 -0.41 7.13
CA GLU A 74 -6.34 0.63 7.79
C GLU A 74 -7.19 1.66 8.54
N PHE A 75 -8.36 2.02 8.00
CA PHE A 75 -9.30 2.91 8.68
C PHE A 75 -9.98 2.24 9.89
N GLU A 76 -10.22 0.93 9.81
CA GLU A 76 -10.74 0.16 10.94
C GLU A 76 -9.67 -0.06 12.04
N SER A 77 -8.41 -0.31 11.65
CA SER A 77 -7.31 -0.61 12.56
C SER A 77 -5.98 -0.15 11.95
N PRO A 78 -5.54 1.10 12.25
CA PRO A 78 -4.31 1.64 11.69
C PRO A 78 -3.08 0.76 11.96
N GLY A 79 -2.24 0.57 10.94
CA GLY A 79 -1.03 -0.26 10.96
C GLY A 79 -1.26 -1.76 10.74
N ARG A 80 -2.51 -2.19 10.53
CA ARG A 80 -2.85 -3.61 10.37
C ARG A 80 -2.33 -4.17 9.05
N LEU A 81 -2.28 -3.38 7.98
CA LEU A 81 -1.68 -3.78 6.71
C LEU A 81 -0.18 -4.04 6.86
N SER A 82 0.55 -3.20 7.60
CA SER A 82 1.99 -3.44 7.86
C SER A 82 2.24 -4.79 8.50
N ILE A 83 1.44 -5.15 9.52
CA ILE A 83 1.54 -6.46 10.18
C ILE A 83 1.28 -7.60 9.20
N ILE A 84 0.29 -7.43 8.31
CA ILE A 84 -0.05 -8.42 7.28
C ILE A 84 1.10 -8.60 6.28
N LEU A 85 1.75 -7.51 5.88
CA LEU A 85 2.86 -7.50 4.90
C LEU A 85 4.19 -7.97 5.51
N GLU A 86 4.46 -7.68 6.78
CA GLU A 86 5.69 -8.11 7.47
C GLU A 86 5.66 -9.59 7.90
N SER A 87 4.48 -10.22 7.87
CA SER A 87 4.32 -11.58 8.34
C SER A 87 5.00 -12.62 7.42
N PRO A 88 5.95 -13.43 7.92
CA PRO A 88 6.83 -14.31 7.13
C PRO A 88 6.14 -15.55 6.51
N THR A 89 4.84 -15.73 6.75
CA THR A 89 4.07 -16.85 6.18
C THR A 89 3.72 -16.66 4.69
N ALA A 90 4.11 -15.52 4.13
CA ALA A 90 3.78 -15.11 2.79
C ALA A 90 4.90 -15.56 1.85
N SER A 91 4.59 -16.36 0.84
CA SER A 91 5.54 -16.85 -0.17
C SER A 91 6.14 -15.76 -1.09
N GLY A 92 5.97 -14.48 -0.75
CA GLY A 92 6.43 -13.32 -1.50
C GLY A 92 7.07 -12.31 -0.54
N ASP A 93 8.11 -11.63 -1.00
CA ASP A 93 8.78 -10.58 -0.24
C ASP A 93 7.97 -9.28 -0.29
N TYR A 94 6.93 -9.20 0.55
CA TYR A 94 6.07 -8.03 0.69
C TYR A 94 6.75 -6.87 1.41
N SER A 95 8.02 -7.00 1.80
CA SER A 95 8.81 -5.83 2.19
C SER A 95 8.76 -4.82 1.03
N THR A 96 8.94 -5.23 -0.23
CA THR A 96 8.82 -4.39 -1.43
C THR A 96 7.54 -3.56 -1.47
N LEU A 97 6.42 -4.06 -0.92
CA LEU A 97 5.17 -3.29 -0.82
C LEU A 97 5.23 -2.19 0.22
N LEU A 98 5.79 -2.45 1.41
CA LEU A 98 6.05 -1.39 2.38
C LEU A 98 7.10 -0.40 1.86
N ASP A 99 8.04 -0.83 1.00
CA ASP A 99 8.92 0.13 0.31
C ASP A 99 8.13 0.98 -0.64
N ALA A 100 7.34 0.35 -1.51
CA ALA A 100 6.58 1.05 -2.52
C ALA A 100 5.66 2.06 -1.84
N VAL A 101 4.89 1.64 -0.83
CA VAL A 101 4.01 2.55 -0.10
C VAL A 101 4.82 3.64 0.62
N ALA A 102 5.91 3.32 1.34
CA ALA A 102 6.69 4.31 2.08
C ALA A 102 7.46 5.30 1.18
N HIS A 103 7.95 4.83 0.03
CA HIS A 103 8.64 5.61 -1.00
C HIS A 103 7.67 6.53 -1.75
N ASN A 104 6.40 6.15 -1.80
CA ASN A 104 5.31 6.87 -2.44
C ASN A 104 4.71 7.98 -1.54
N ILE A 105 5.19 8.15 -0.30
CA ILE A 105 4.71 9.21 0.60
C ILE A 105 5.49 10.49 0.27
N PRO A 106 4.84 11.55 -0.22
CA PRO A 106 5.52 12.82 -0.40
C PRO A 106 6.07 13.27 0.95
N ARG A 107 7.38 13.54 1.03
CA ARG A 107 8.05 13.97 2.27
C ARG A 107 7.52 15.31 2.83
N ARG A 108 6.55 15.94 2.15
CA ARG A 108 5.72 17.05 2.64
C ARG A 108 4.30 16.90 2.10
N ILE A 109 3.38 16.44 2.94
CA ILE A 109 1.93 16.57 2.68
C ILE A 109 1.57 18.04 2.94
N GLU A 110 1.90 18.93 2.01
CA GLU A 110 1.47 20.33 2.07
C GLU A 110 0.32 20.62 1.09
N THR A 111 0.17 19.86 -0.01
CA THR A 111 -0.94 20.04 -0.98
C THR A 111 -1.28 18.77 -1.77
N LEU A 112 -2.54 18.65 -2.23
CA LEU A 112 -3.01 17.60 -3.16
C LEU A 112 -2.30 17.64 -4.53
N THR A 113 -1.77 18.81 -4.94
CA THR A 113 -1.05 18.97 -6.21
C THR A 113 0.27 18.24 -6.24
N ALA A 114 1.09 18.38 -5.19
CA ALA A 114 2.36 17.67 -5.08
C ALA A 114 2.17 16.14 -5.04
N PHE A 115 1.05 15.69 -4.46
CA PHE A 115 0.67 14.28 -4.44
C PHE A 115 0.24 13.77 -5.83
N ARG A 116 -0.53 14.55 -6.59
CA ARG A 116 -1.02 14.17 -7.92
C ARG A 116 0.08 14.21 -9.00
N GLU A 117 1.02 15.14 -8.91
CA GLU A 117 2.20 15.18 -9.79
C GLU A 117 3.12 13.99 -9.53
N TRP A 118 3.27 13.62 -8.25
CA TRP A 118 4.01 12.44 -7.83
C TRP A 118 3.33 11.13 -8.28
N SER A 119 2.00 10.97 -8.14
CA SER A 119 1.30 9.76 -8.59
C SER A 119 1.38 9.56 -10.10
N ALA A 120 1.55 10.64 -10.87
CA ALA A 120 1.80 10.60 -12.30
C ALA A 120 3.27 10.30 -12.67
N SER A 121 4.25 10.62 -11.81
CA SER A 121 5.68 10.34 -12.07
C SER A 121 6.07 8.89 -11.76
N VAL A 122 5.25 8.18 -10.99
CA VAL A 122 5.43 6.77 -10.62
C VAL A 122 5.54 5.83 -11.84
N ASP A 123 4.94 6.20 -12.97
CA ASP A 123 5.01 5.41 -14.21
C ASP A 123 6.37 5.52 -14.95
N ASP A 124 7.25 6.47 -14.60
CA ASP A 124 8.46 6.83 -15.40
C ASP A 124 9.81 6.39 -14.79
N ASP A 125 9.93 6.26 -13.47
CA ASP A 125 11.24 6.36 -12.75
C ASP A 125 11.80 5.03 -12.17
N TRP A 126 11.46 3.86 -12.72
CA TRP A 126 11.87 2.54 -12.15
C TRP A 126 12.56 1.56 -13.12
N PHE A 127 13.14 2.07 -14.22
CA PHE A 127 13.95 1.27 -15.16
C PHE A 127 15.46 1.60 -15.12
N ASP A 128 16.01 1.98 -13.96
CA ASP A 128 17.47 2.07 -13.74
C ASP A 128 17.88 1.44 -12.39
#